data_AF-A0A9J7LWU1-F1
#
_entry.id   AF-A0A9J7LWU1-F1
#
_cell.length_a   1.000
_cell.length_b   1.000
_cell.length_c   1.000
_cell.angle_alpha   90.00
_cell.angle_beta   90.00
_cell.angle_gamma   90.00
#
_symmetry.space_group_name_H-M   'P 1'
#
loop_
_entity.id
_entity.type
_entity.pdbx_description
1 polymer ?
#
loop_
_entity_poly.entity_id
_entity_poly.type
_entity_poly.pdbx_seq_one_letter_code
_entity_poly.pdbx_strand_id
1 'polypeptide(L)'
;MAELDFENASLDVYNMNASYVFNHTFWMDGMDEMKPLSSVTLVLISVTYGVIFLVGILGNVSVGLAVWGNRELRTPTNFFLLNLSVADLLLLLFCLPVYVVELWVHYPWLLGETMCE
;
A
#
# COMPACT_ATOMS: atom_id res chain seq x y z
N MET A 1 52.38 -3.50 31.89
CA MET A 1 51.76 -4.37 30.87
C MET A 1 50.24 -4.30 30.93
N ALA A 2 49.61 -4.26 32.11
CA ALA A 2 48.15 -4.11 32.25
C ALA A 2 47.57 -2.73 31.87
N GLU A 3 48.40 -1.67 31.81
CA GLU A 3 47.93 -0.31 31.43
C GLU A 3 47.64 -0.19 29.92
N LEU A 4 48.37 -0.92 29.07
CA LEU A 4 48.18 -0.90 27.61
C LEU A 4 46.87 -1.58 27.17
N ASP A 5 46.35 -2.54 27.94
CA ASP A 5 45.10 -3.24 27.63
C ASP A 5 43.86 -2.36 27.91
N PHE A 6 43.93 -1.49 28.92
CA PHE A 6 42.81 -0.60 29.28
C PHE A 6 42.62 0.54 28.27
N GLU A 7 43.71 1.06 27.70
CA GLU A 7 43.68 2.08 26.66
C GLU A 7 43.10 1.53 25.35
N ASN A 8 43.51 0.31 24.95
CA ASN A 8 42.95 -0.37 23.77
C ASN A 8 41.46 -0.70 23.96
N ALA A 9 41.06 -1.19 25.14
CA ALA A 9 39.66 -1.47 25.43
C ALA A 9 38.78 -0.20 25.37
N SER A 10 39.32 0.94 25.83
CA SER A 10 38.63 2.23 25.76
C SER A 10 38.50 2.73 24.31
N LEU A 11 39.54 2.51 23.50
CA LEU A 11 39.55 2.84 22.07
C LEU A 11 38.54 1.97 21.29
N ASP A 12 38.45 0.69 21.61
CA ASP A 12 37.50 -0.26 21.01
C ASP A 12 36.04 0.13 21.32
N VAL A 13 35.77 0.50 22.57
CA VAL A 13 34.46 1.02 22.99
C VAL A 13 34.12 2.33 22.28
N TYR A 14 35.09 3.24 22.13
CA TYR A 14 34.89 4.50 21.40
C TYR A 14 34.58 4.27 19.92
N ASN A 15 35.31 3.38 19.26
CA ASN A 15 35.09 3.03 17.86
C ASN A 15 33.74 2.31 17.65
N MET A 16 33.31 1.49 18.61
CA MET A 16 32.02 0.82 18.59
C MET A 16 30.85 1.80 18.76
N ASN A 17 30.95 2.74 19.71
CA ASN A 17 30.05 3.88 19.85
C ASN A 17 29.97 4.66 18.54
N ALA A 18 31.13 5.06 17.99
CA ALA A 18 31.18 5.89 16.80
C ALA A 18 30.55 5.19 15.59
N SER A 19 30.81 3.88 15.42
CA SER A 19 30.21 3.07 14.35
C SER A 19 28.71 2.88 14.56
N TYR A 20 28.26 2.65 15.80
CA TYR A 20 26.85 2.52 16.14
C TYR A 20 26.07 3.82 15.88
N VAL A 21 26.61 4.95 16.35
CA VAL A 21 26.05 6.29 16.12
C VAL A 21 26.05 6.61 14.62
N PHE A 22 27.14 6.37 13.90
CA PHE A 22 27.22 6.58 12.46
C PHE A 22 26.18 5.75 11.70
N ASN A 23 26.06 4.47 12.02
CA ASN A 23 25.09 3.58 11.40
C ASN A 23 23.66 4.08 11.69
N HIS A 24 23.37 4.41 12.94
CA HIS A 24 22.07 4.94 13.36
C HIS A 24 21.73 6.27 12.69
N THR A 25 22.67 7.21 12.60
CA THR A 25 22.47 8.48 11.87
C THR A 25 22.28 8.27 10.38
N PHE A 26 22.99 7.31 9.78
CA PHE A 26 22.88 6.95 8.37
C PHE A 26 21.52 6.32 8.02
N TRP A 27 21.00 5.41 8.86
CA TRP A 27 19.65 4.86 8.67
C TRP A 27 18.57 5.92 8.87
N MET A 28 18.73 6.83 9.84
CA MET A 28 17.78 7.92 10.05
C MET A 28 17.73 8.87 8.85
N ASP A 29 18.89 9.25 8.30
CA ASP A 29 18.97 10.08 7.09
C ASP A 29 18.38 9.38 5.85
N GLY A 30 18.57 8.06 5.72
CA GLY A 30 18.00 7.26 4.63
C GLY A 30 16.48 7.05 4.72
N MET A 31 15.88 7.13 5.90
CA MET A 31 14.44 6.97 6.09
C MET A 31 13.65 8.27 5.84
N ASP A 32 14.31 9.43 5.84
CA ASP A 32 13.69 10.73 5.57
C ASP A 32 13.48 11.02 4.07
N GLU A 33 13.99 10.17 3.18
CA GLU A 33 13.76 10.26 1.72
C GLU A 33 12.40 9.71 1.25
N MET A 34 11.43 9.48 2.15
CA MET A 34 10.03 9.33 1.74
C MET A 34 9.48 10.71 1.34
N LYS A 35 9.81 11.15 0.12
CA LYS A 35 9.32 12.44 -0.41
C LYS A 35 7.79 12.49 -0.30
N PRO A 36 7.22 13.53 0.31
CA PRO A 36 5.78 13.68 0.35
C PRO A 36 5.26 13.66 -1.08
N LEU A 37 4.27 12.81 -1.34
CA LEU A 37 3.70 12.69 -2.66
C LEU A 37 3.21 14.08 -3.09
N SER A 38 3.78 14.62 -4.18
CA SER A 38 3.41 15.95 -4.66
C SER A 38 1.90 16.07 -4.77
N SER A 39 1.33 17.21 -4.38
CA SER A 39 -0.12 17.45 -4.45
C SER A 39 -0.66 17.16 -5.85
N VAL A 40 0.15 17.37 -6.90
CA VAL A 40 -0.17 17.02 -8.29
C VAL A 40 -0.32 15.52 -8.48
N THR A 41 0.60 14.72 -7.92
CA THR A 41 0.55 13.25 -7.99
C THR A 41 -0.68 12.70 -7.27
N LEU A 42 -1.02 13.25 -6.10
CA LEU A 42 -2.25 12.86 -5.39
C LEU A 42 -3.52 13.14 -6.21
N VAL A 43 -3.59 14.32 -6.85
CA VAL A 43 -4.72 14.67 -7.73
C VAL A 43 -4.78 13.70 -8.92
N LEU A 44 -3.66 13.42 -9.58
CA LEU A 44 -3.60 12.48 -10.71
C LEU A 44 -4.06 11.07 -10.31
N ILE A 45 -3.61 10.60 -9.15
CA ILE A 45 -4.02 9.30 -8.59
C ILE A 45 -5.54 9.29 -8.34
N SER A 46 -6.07 10.33 -7.69
CA SER A 46 -7.51 10.41 -7.41
C SER A 46 -8.37 10.40 -8.68
N VAL A 47 -7.95 11.13 -9.72
CA VAL A 47 -8.65 11.19 -11.01
C VAL A 47 -8.60 9.83 -11.71
N THR A 48 -7.43 9.20 -11.73
CA THR A 48 -7.24 7.89 -12.36
C THR A 48 -8.09 6.82 -11.68
N TYR A 49 -8.12 6.80 -10.35
CA TYR A 49 -9.00 5.89 -9.59
C TYR A 49 -10.48 6.18 -9.83
N GLY A 50 -10.89 7.45 -9.93
CA GLY A 50 -12.25 7.82 -10.29
C GLY A 50 -12.66 7.28 -11.67
N VAL A 51 -11.77 7.37 -12.67
CA VAL A 51 -12.01 6.81 -14.01
C VAL A 51 -12.11 5.29 -13.95
N ILE A 52 -11.19 4.62 -13.26
CA ILE A 52 -11.22 3.16 -13.08
C ILE A 52 -12.51 2.71 -12.39
N PHE A 53 -12.99 3.46 -11.39
CA PHE A 53 -14.25 3.20 -10.71
C PHE A 53 -15.45 3.30 -11.65
N LEU A 54 -15.54 4.36 -12.46
CA LEU A 54 -16.62 4.54 -13.42
C LEU A 54 -16.61 3.46 -14.51
N VAL A 55 -15.45 3.19 -15.09
CA VAL A 55 -15.28 2.14 -16.11
C VAL A 55 -15.57 0.76 -15.53
N GLY A 56 -15.11 0.49 -14.31
CA GLY A 56 -15.33 -0.76 -13.60
C GLY A 56 -16.80 -0.99 -13.26
N ILE A 57 -17.53 0.02 -12.79
CA ILE A 57 -18.98 -0.09 -12.58
C ILE A 57 -19.70 -0.33 -13.91
N LEU A 58 -19.44 0.48 -14.94
CA LEU A 58 -20.12 0.33 -16.22
C LEU A 58 -19.82 -1.04 -16.88
N GLY A 59 -18.57 -1.51 -16.81
CA GLY A 59 -18.15 -2.81 -17.32
C GLY A 59 -18.79 -3.98 -16.55
N ASN A 60 -18.73 -3.96 -15.22
CA ASN A 60 -19.25 -5.04 -14.40
C ASN A 60 -20.79 -5.09 -14.37
N VAL A 61 -21.45 -3.93 -14.39
CA VAL A 61 -22.92 -3.85 -14.47
C VAL A 61 -23.43 -4.29 -15.84
N SER A 62 -22.75 -3.92 -16.94
CA SER A 62 -23.15 -4.35 -18.28
C SER A 62 -23.02 -5.87 -18.46
N VAL A 63 -21.98 -6.49 -17.89
CA VAL A 63 -21.84 -7.96 -17.83
C VAL A 63 -22.98 -8.59 -17.01
N GLY A 64 -23.26 -8.06 -15.81
CA GLY A 64 -24.34 -8.54 -14.97
C GLY A 64 -25.73 -8.46 -15.63
N LEU A 65 -26.02 -7.36 -16.32
CA LEU A 65 -27.27 -7.16 -17.05
C LEU A 65 -27.37 -8.08 -18.28
N ALA A 66 -26.28 -8.29 -19.02
CA ALA A 66 -26.24 -9.20 -20.16
C ALA A 66 -26.49 -10.67 -19.74
N VAL A 67 -25.97 -11.06 -18.58
CA VAL A 67 -26.20 -12.39 -17.98
C VAL A 67 -27.64 -12.52 -17.47
N TRP A 68 -28.20 -11.47 -16.85
CA TRP A 68 -29.56 -11.50 -16.32
C TRP A 68 -30.64 -11.49 -17.43
N GLY A 69 -30.41 -10.74 -18.51
CA GLY A 69 -31.37 -10.59 -19.61
C GLY A 69 -31.50 -11.83 -20.51
N ASN A 70 -30.45 -12.66 -20.61
CA ASN A 70 -30.43 -13.81 -21.51
C ASN A 70 -30.64 -15.13 -20.77
N ARG A 71 -31.85 -15.69 -20.86
CA ARG A 71 -32.24 -16.95 -20.22
C ARG A 71 -31.46 -18.19 -20.72
N GLU A 72 -30.98 -18.14 -21.96
CA GLU A 72 -30.13 -19.16 -22.63
C GLU A 72 -28.69 -19.20 -22.10
N LEU A 73 -28.25 -18.12 -21.43
CA LEU A 73 -26.89 -17.93 -20.95
C LEU A 73 -26.70 -18.37 -19.49
N ARG A 74 -27.68 -19.06 -18.89
CA ARG A 74 -27.61 -19.66 -17.54
C ARG A 74 -26.81 -20.97 -17.53
N THR A 75 -25.62 -20.95 -18.11
CA THR A 75 -24.64 -22.03 -18.00
C THR A 75 -23.68 -21.75 -16.84
N PRO A 76 -23.10 -22.78 -16.20
CA PRO A 76 -22.20 -22.62 -15.05
C PRO A 76 -21.01 -21.66 -15.32
N THR A 77 -20.58 -21.54 -16.57
CA THR A 77 -19.57 -20.57 -17.03
C THR A 77 -19.97 -19.10 -16.78
N ASN A 78 -21.26 -18.77 -16.81
CA ASN A 78 -21.72 -17.40 -16.63
C ASN A 78 -21.87 -17.01 -15.16
N PHE A 79 -21.96 -18.00 -14.26
CA PHE A 79 -21.91 -17.78 -12.82
C PHE A 79 -20.51 -17.34 -12.38
N PHE A 80 -19.46 -17.83 -13.05
CA PHE A 80 -18.09 -17.37 -12.85
C PHE A 80 -17.91 -15.90 -13.24
N LEU A 81 -18.47 -15.48 -14.37
CA LEU A 81 -18.43 -14.08 -14.83
C LEU A 81 -19.21 -13.13 -13.90
N LEU A 82 -20.36 -13.58 -13.37
CA LEU A 82 -21.08 -12.85 -12.34
C LEU A 82 -20.26 -12.72 -11.06
N ASN A 83 -19.66 -13.80 -10.57
CA ASN A 83 -18.83 -13.76 -9.37
C ASN A 83 -17.61 -12.85 -9.53
N LEU A 84 -16.98 -12.86 -10.71
CA LEU A 84 -15.90 -11.94 -11.06
C LEU A 84 -16.38 -10.49 -11.00
N SER A 85 -17.51 -10.17 -11.63
CA SER A 85 -18.09 -8.81 -11.61
C SER A 85 -18.45 -8.33 -10.21
N VAL A 86 -18.92 -9.22 -9.33
CA VAL A 86 -19.24 -8.91 -7.93
C VAL A 86 -17.97 -8.70 -7.12
N ALA A 87 -16.95 -9.53 -7.30
CA ALA A 87 -15.65 -9.36 -6.65
C ALA A 87 -14.99 -8.04 -7.07
N ASP A 88 -15.04 -7.69 -8.35
CA ASP A 88 -14.53 -6.41 -8.85
C ASP A 88 -15.31 -5.23 -8.25
N LEU A 89 -16.64 -5.31 -8.15
CA LEU A 89 -17.43 -4.27 -7.48
C LEU A 89 -17.09 -4.13 -5.99
N LEU A 90 -16.84 -5.25 -5.30
CA LEU A 90 -16.39 -5.23 -3.89
C LEU A 90 -14.99 -4.62 -3.75
N LEU A 91 -14.06 -4.94 -4.66
CA LEU A 91 -12.73 -4.33 -4.69
C LEU A 91 -12.82 -2.82 -4.98
N LEU A 92 -13.65 -2.42 -5.94
CA LEU A 92 -13.87 -1.00 -6.26
C LEU A 92 -14.51 -0.24 -5.09
N LEU A 93 -15.42 -0.88 -4.34
CA LEU A 93 -16.14 -0.23 -3.24
C LEU A 93 -15.36 -0.18 -1.93
N PHE A 94 -14.56 -1.19 -1.60
CA PHE A 94 -13.85 -1.27 -0.32
C PHE A 94 -12.35 -0.99 -0.44
N CYS A 95 -11.68 -1.52 -1.46
CA CYS A 95 -10.23 -1.42 -1.58
C CYS A 95 -9.78 -0.02 -2.04
N LEU A 96 -10.48 0.57 -3.01
CA LEU A 96 -10.14 1.90 -3.51
C LEU A 96 -10.27 3.04 -2.50
N PRO A 97 -11.39 3.22 -1.76
CA PRO A 97 -11.49 4.31 -0.79
C PRO A 97 -10.50 4.13 0.36
N VAL A 98 -10.22 2.89 0.78
CA VAL A 98 -9.17 2.58 1.76
C VAL A 98 -7.81 3.07 1.26
N TYR A 99 -7.42 2.70 0.04
CA TYR A 99 -6.12 3.07 -0.52
C TYR A 99 -5.96 4.59 -0.71
N VAL A 100 -7.04 5.27 -1.10
CA VAL A 100 -7.03 6.73 -1.23
C VAL A 100 -6.94 7.41 0.14
N VAL A 101 -7.66 6.93 1.15
CA VAL A 101 -7.57 7.49 2.52
C VAL A 101 -6.17 7.30 3.10
N GLU A 102 -5.56 6.14 2.89
CA GLU A 102 -4.16 5.85 3.23
C GLU A 102 -3.17 6.82 2.58
N LEU A 103 -3.38 7.15 1.30
CA LEU A 103 -2.54 8.12 0.58
C LEU A 103 -2.69 9.55 1.09
N TRP A 104 -3.87 9.94 1.56
CA TRP A 104 -4.16 11.30 2.02
C TRP A 104 -3.83 11.51 3.50
N VAL A 105 -3.93 10.47 4.32
CA VAL A 105 -3.60 10.51 5.75
C VAL A 105 -2.19 9.92 5.93
N HIS A 106 -1.18 10.79 5.90
CA HIS A 106 0.20 10.40 6.17
C HIS A 106 0.34 9.99 7.65
N TYR A 107 0.12 8.70 7.92
CA TYR A 107 0.15 8.03 9.23
C TYR A 107 -0.88 8.55 10.27
N PRO A 108 -1.44 7.67 11.14
CA PRO A 108 -1.28 6.22 11.21
C PRO A 108 -2.36 5.46 10.41
N TRP A 109 -1.99 4.24 9.99
CA TRP A 109 -2.84 3.23 9.37
C TRP A 109 -4.18 3.08 10.11
N LEU A 110 -5.30 3.45 9.49
CA LEU A 110 -6.62 3.41 10.15
C LEU A 110 -7.25 2.01 10.20
N LEU A 111 -6.73 1.06 9.41
CA LEU A 111 -7.27 -0.31 9.35
C LEU A 111 -6.68 -1.27 10.40
N GLY A 112 -5.71 -0.80 11.20
CA GLY A 112 -5.06 -1.57 12.28
C GLY A 112 -4.27 -2.79 11.77
N GLU A 113 -3.33 -3.30 12.57
CA GLU A 113 -2.46 -4.43 12.16
C GLU A 113 -3.20 -5.71 11.72
N THR A 114 -4.50 -5.81 11.97
CA THR A 114 -5.35 -6.94 11.56
C THR A 114 -5.59 -7.08 10.05
N MET A 115 -5.30 -6.05 9.24
CA MET A 115 -5.35 -6.13 7.77
C MET A 115 -3.95 -6.12 7.14
N CYS A 116 -2.91 -6.06 7.97
CA CYS A 116 -1.51 -6.16 7.56
C CYS A 116 -0.97 -7.53 7.97
N GLU A 117 -1.36 -8.57 7.24
CA GLU A 117 -0.67 -9.87 7.15
C GLU A 117 -0.70 -10.38 5.70
#